data_AF-A0A920BPU7-F1
#
_entry.id   AF-A0A920BPU7-F1
#
_cell.length_a   1.000
_cell.length_b   1.000
_cell.length_c   1.000
_cell.angle_alpha   90.00
_cell.angle_beta   90.00
_cell.angle_gamma   90.00
#
_symmetry.space_group_name_H-M   'P 1'
#
loop_
_entity.id
_entity.type
_entity.pdbx_description
1 polymer ?
#
loop_
_entity_poly.entity_id
_entity_poly.type
_entity_poly.pdbx_seq_one_letter_code
_entity_poly.pdbx_strand_id
1 'polypeptide(L)'
;MVWAERIIEAIENDECTESELDEIVKDMLRLMQRTNAFNGVGGGEEKQIDSPEHRELIRHAATEGTVLIKNDGVLPLNPDAFETLAVIGPNARTAKIMGGGSAGVRPYRNVSPLSANRANKSGITYAQGCDIDRTTPPIETQSCPLLLKSIFQQSQYWWRNRSHKTYSRADFKFFGSPTKGVDPHTYSFSGKATITPEISGKHELRLVQSGKTRIRINNEVIIDATEGDYGKGDDFFGMGSAEITAEIDLQAGREVPIEIEFSSEGAILMLGCRIGLKPIMERDLLQEAEDLAAKSDVAVVIVGTNDDWETEGRDRLVFLPGDQVELIERVSLANSKPLSS
;
A
#
# COMPACT_ATOMS: atom_id res chain seq x y z
N MET A 1 -10.68 4.92 -29.86
CA MET A 1 -10.92 4.62 -31.29
C MET A 1 -9.64 4.53 -32.13
N VAL A 2 -8.48 4.97 -31.63
CA VAL A 2 -7.18 4.97 -32.34
C VAL A 2 -6.76 3.62 -32.95
N TRP A 3 -7.18 2.48 -32.37
CA TRP A 3 -6.80 1.15 -32.86
C TRP A 3 -7.58 0.70 -34.09
N ALA A 4 -8.83 1.13 -34.26
CA ALA A 4 -9.67 0.66 -35.37
C ALA A 4 -9.16 1.22 -36.71
N GLU A 5 -8.87 2.52 -36.76
CA GLU A 5 -8.33 3.20 -37.95
C GLU A 5 -6.97 2.61 -38.35
N ARG A 6 -6.08 2.35 -37.38
CA ARG A 6 -4.76 1.73 -37.63
C ARG A 6 -4.85 0.31 -38.20
N ILE A 7 -5.80 -0.48 -37.74
CA ILE A 7 -5.99 -1.85 -38.24
C ILE A 7 -6.54 -1.81 -39.67
N ILE A 8 -7.46 -0.88 -39.97
CA ILE A 8 -7.97 -0.68 -41.33
C ILE A 8 -6.83 -0.28 -42.27
N GLU A 9 -6.02 0.72 -41.89
CA GLU A 9 -4.86 1.16 -42.68
C GLU A 9 -3.85 0.01 -42.90
N ALA A 10 -3.59 -0.82 -41.88
CA ALA A 10 -2.69 -1.97 -42.01
C ALA A 10 -3.21 -3.01 -43.03
N ILE A 11 -4.53 -3.24 -43.08
CA ILE A 11 -5.15 -4.11 -44.08
C ILE A 11 -5.07 -3.48 -45.47
N GLU A 12 -5.37 -2.18 -45.60
CA GLU A 12 -5.29 -1.45 -46.87
C GLU A 12 -3.86 -1.41 -47.44
N ASN A 13 -2.85 -1.45 -46.58
CA ASN A 13 -1.43 -1.45 -46.94
C ASN A 13 -0.82 -2.87 -47.06
N ASP A 14 -1.62 -3.94 -47.02
CA ASP A 14 -1.19 -5.34 -47.06
C ASP A 14 -0.19 -5.72 -45.93
N GLU A 15 -0.17 -4.99 -44.81
CA GLU A 15 0.64 -5.31 -43.63
C GLU A 15 0.05 -6.47 -42.80
N CYS A 16 -1.27 -6.67 -42.91
CA CYS A 16 -1.99 -7.84 -42.43
C CYS A 16 -3.20 -8.13 -43.30
N THR A 17 -3.72 -9.34 -43.22
CA THR A 17 -4.90 -9.78 -43.98
C THR A 17 -6.16 -9.78 -43.13
N GLU A 18 -7.31 -9.61 -43.78
CA GLU A 18 -8.62 -9.77 -43.12
C GLU A 18 -8.77 -11.18 -42.50
N SER A 19 -8.21 -12.21 -43.13
CA SER A 19 -8.24 -13.58 -42.60
C SER A 19 -7.46 -13.72 -41.29
N GLU A 20 -6.38 -12.96 -41.07
CA GLU A 20 -5.64 -12.97 -39.80
C GLU A 20 -6.43 -12.27 -38.69
N LEU A 21 -7.11 -11.17 -39.03
CA LEU A 21 -8.03 -10.50 -38.11
C LEU A 21 -9.20 -11.43 -37.74
N ASP A 22 -9.76 -12.15 -38.70
CA ASP A 22 -10.83 -13.12 -38.49
C ASP A 22 -10.44 -14.22 -37.48
N GLU A 23 -9.20 -14.73 -37.53
CA GLU A 23 -8.76 -15.73 -36.55
C GLU A 23 -8.64 -15.15 -35.13
N ILE A 24 -8.16 -13.91 -34.98
CA ILE A 24 -8.14 -13.22 -33.68
C ILE A 24 -9.56 -13.03 -33.14
N VAL A 25 -10.49 -12.58 -34.01
CA VAL A 25 -11.89 -12.40 -33.65
C VAL A 25 -12.51 -13.75 -33.26
N LYS A 26 -12.25 -14.83 -33.99
CA LYS A 26 -12.72 -16.18 -33.65
C LYS A 26 -12.21 -16.62 -32.28
N ASP A 27 -10.95 -16.35 -31.92
CA ASP A 27 -10.43 -16.67 -30.60
C ASP A 27 -11.11 -15.88 -29.48
N MET A 28 -11.37 -14.59 -29.69
CA MET A 28 -12.15 -13.78 -28.76
C MET A 28 -13.59 -14.33 -28.61
N LEU A 29 -14.25 -14.65 -29.73
CA LEU A 29 -15.60 -15.22 -29.72
C LEU A 29 -15.64 -16.59 -29.05
N ARG A 30 -14.64 -17.45 -29.26
CA ARG A 30 -14.49 -18.74 -28.58
C ARG A 30 -14.34 -18.54 -27.07
N LEU A 31 -13.54 -17.57 -26.63
CA LEU A 31 -13.41 -17.24 -25.22
C LEU A 31 -14.74 -16.75 -24.65
N MET A 32 -15.42 -15.84 -25.34
CA MET A 32 -16.74 -15.34 -24.95
C MET A 32 -17.77 -16.48 -24.84
N GLN A 33 -17.72 -17.46 -25.75
CA GLN A 33 -18.57 -18.64 -25.68
C GLN A 33 -18.28 -19.46 -24.44
N ARG A 34 -16.99 -19.75 -24.18
CA ARG A 34 -16.55 -20.57 -23.03
C ARG A 34 -16.87 -19.94 -21.68
N THR A 35 -16.88 -18.62 -21.59
CA THR A 35 -17.17 -17.86 -20.37
C THR A 35 -18.61 -17.37 -20.27
N ASN A 36 -19.46 -17.75 -21.23
CA ASN A 36 -20.86 -17.33 -21.33
C ASN A 36 -21.05 -15.80 -21.45
N ALA A 37 -20.02 -15.07 -21.92
CA ALA A 37 -20.01 -13.61 -22.00
C ALA A 37 -20.98 -13.05 -23.06
N PHE A 38 -21.45 -13.87 -24.01
CA PHE A 38 -22.50 -13.47 -24.97
C PHE A 38 -23.84 -13.17 -24.30
N ASN A 39 -24.10 -13.75 -23.13
CA ASN A 39 -25.31 -13.49 -22.35
C ASN A 39 -25.17 -12.26 -21.43
N GLY A 40 -24.10 -11.47 -21.62
CA GLY A 40 -23.70 -10.34 -20.79
C GLY A 40 -22.35 -10.62 -20.10
N VAL A 41 -21.60 -9.55 -19.81
CA VAL A 41 -20.39 -9.63 -18.98
C VAL A 41 -20.81 -10.19 -17.62
N GLY A 42 -20.19 -11.29 -17.18
CA GLY A 42 -20.55 -12.11 -16.01
C GLY A 42 -21.28 -11.35 -14.90
N GLY A 43 -22.62 -11.34 -15.00
CA GLY A 43 -23.53 -10.45 -14.28
C GLY A 43 -23.95 -10.94 -12.90
N GLY A 44 -23.08 -11.67 -12.20
CA GLY A 44 -23.28 -11.86 -10.77
C GLY A 44 -22.99 -10.54 -10.06
N GLU A 45 -23.75 -10.20 -9.02
CA GLU A 45 -23.27 -9.19 -8.07
C GLU A 45 -21.92 -9.64 -7.53
N GLU A 46 -20.97 -8.70 -7.40
CA GLU A 46 -19.71 -8.97 -6.72
C GLU A 46 -20.03 -9.39 -5.29
N LYS A 47 -19.62 -10.61 -4.92
CA LYS A 47 -19.87 -11.18 -3.61
C LYS A 47 -18.59 -11.29 -2.82
N GLN A 48 -18.68 -10.96 -1.55
CA GLN A 48 -17.62 -11.26 -0.58
C GLN A 48 -17.89 -12.66 0.00
N ILE A 49 -17.12 -13.66 -0.42
CA ILE A 49 -17.27 -15.04 0.03
C ILE A 49 -16.19 -15.36 1.06
N ASP A 50 -16.49 -15.07 2.32
CA ASP A 50 -15.61 -15.28 3.46
C ASP A 50 -16.04 -16.53 4.28
N SER A 51 -15.80 -17.72 3.72
CA SER A 51 -16.20 -19.00 4.34
C SER A 51 -15.08 -19.62 5.21
N PRO A 52 -15.43 -20.40 6.26
CA PRO A 52 -14.45 -21.16 7.04
C PRO A 52 -13.57 -22.08 6.18
N GLU A 53 -14.14 -22.71 5.15
CA GLU A 53 -13.43 -23.64 4.27
C GLU A 53 -12.37 -22.92 3.42
N HIS A 54 -12.68 -21.73 2.88
CA HIS A 54 -11.69 -20.91 2.17
C HIS A 54 -10.56 -20.47 3.10
N ARG A 55 -10.89 -20.05 4.33
CA ARG A 55 -9.87 -19.65 5.32
C ARG A 55 -8.95 -20.81 5.69
N GLU A 56 -9.49 -22.01 5.86
CA GLU A 56 -8.70 -23.20 6.16
C GLU A 56 -7.80 -23.58 4.98
N LEU A 57 -8.31 -23.54 3.75
CA LEU A 57 -7.53 -23.80 2.55
C LEU A 57 -6.37 -22.79 2.39
N ILE A 58 -6.64 -21.50 2.58
CA ILE A 58 -5.62 -20.45 2.52
C ILE A 58 -4.57 -20.64 3.61
N ARG A 59 -5.00 -20.97 4.84
CA ARG A 59 -4.09 -21.26 5.95
C ARG A 59 -3.21 -22.48 5.66
N HIS A 60 -3.80 -23.55 5.12
CA HIS A 60 -3.08 -24.75 4.74
C HIS A 60 -2.05 -24.45 3.64
N ALA A 61 -2.44 -23.76 2.57
CA ALA A 61 -1.52 -23.38 1.49
C ALA A 61 -0.37 -22.49 2.00
N ALA A 62 -0.64 -21.53 2.88
CA ALA A 62 0.40 -20.70 3.48
C ALA A 62 1.36 -21.51 4.39
N THR A 63 0.82 -22.51 5.11
CA THR A 63 1.62 -23.40 5.97
C THR A 63 2.53 -24.29 5.14
N GLU A 64 1.99 -24.96 4.11
CA GLU A 64 2.75 -25.84 3.22
C GLU A 64 3.75 -25.07 2.33
N GLY A 65 3.48 -23.79 2.03
CA GLY A 65 4.39 -22.92 1.30
C GLY A 65 5.53 -22.35 2.14
N THR A 66 5.51 -22.51 3.46
CA THR A 66 6.56 -22.00 4.36
C THR A 66 7.77 -22.93 4.36
N VAL A 67 8.96 -22.38 4.13
CA VAL A 67 10.22 -23.15 4.09
C VAL A 67 11.05 -22.88 5.34
N LEU A 68 11.36 -23.92 6.10
CA LEU A 68 12.32 -23.86 7.20
C LEU A 68 13.76 -23.96 6.67
N ILE A 69 14.49 -22.85 6.72
CA ILE A 69 15.86 -22.78 6.19
C ILE A 69 16.90 -23.29 7.20
N LYS A 70 16.71 -22.98 8.49
CA LYS A 70 17.64 -23.34 9.56
C LYS A 70 16.90 -23.62 10.86
N ASN A 71 17.30 -24.67 11.58
CA ASN A 71 16.81 -24.97 12.92
C ASN A 71 17.88 -25.74 13.72
N ASP A 72 18.47 -25.10 14.71
CA ASP A 72 19.51 -25.70 15.58
C ASP A 72 18.90 -26.28 16.87
N GLY A 73 17.63 -26.73 16.82
CA GLY A 73 16.90 -27.31 17.96
C GLY A 73 15.99 -26.33 18.72
N VAL A 74 15.88 -25.09 18.26
CA VAL A 74 15.01 -24.06 18.87
C VAL A 74 13.54 -24.28 18.49
N LEU A 75 13.27 -24.80 17.29
CA LEU A 75 11.91 -25.08 16.81
C LEU A 75 11.59 -26.58 16.88
N PRO A 76 10.32 -26.95 17.16
CA PRO A 76 9.19 -26.04 17.44
C PRO A 76 9.30 -25.40 18.83
N LEU A 77 8.84 -24.15 18.96
CA LEU A 77 8.79 -23.48 20.26
C LEU A 77 7.84 -24.25 21.19
N ASN A 78 8.31 -24.60 22.38
CA ASN A 78 7.47 -25.13 23.45
C ASN A 78 6.95 -23.96 24.30
N PRO A 79 5.64 -23.63 24.26
CA PRO A 79 5.10 -22.52 25.04
C PRO A 79 5.36 -22.68 26.54
N ASP A 80 5.46 -23.90 27.05
CA ASP A 80 5.65 -24.17 28.49
C ASP A 80 7.10 -23.97 28.95
N ALA A 81 8.06 -23.83 28.03
CA ALA A 81 9.48 -23.66 28.34
C ALA A 81 9.92 -22.21 28.56
N PHE A 82 9.01 -21.24 28.39
CA PHE A 82 9.30 -19.82 28.59
C PHE A 82 8.10 -19.06 29.17
N GLU A 83 8.34 -17.97 29.89
CA GLU A 83 7.28 -17.11 30.44
C GLU A 83 7.03 -15.90 29.55
N THR A 84 8.09 -15.37 28.96
CA THR A 84 8.09 -14.11 28.20
C THR A 84 8.55 -14.31 26.77
N LEU A 85 7.85 -13.67 25.84
CA LEU A 85 8.11 -13.75 24.40
C LEU A 85 8.12 -12.35 23.80
N ALA A 86 9.28 -11.91 23.33
CA ALA A 86 9.39 -10.71 22.53
C ALA A 86 9.08 -11.04 21.06
N VAL A 87 8.09 -10.37 20.49
CA VAL A 87 7.82 -10.38 19.05
C VAL A 87 8.34 -9.07 18.48
N ILE A 88 9.41 -9.15 17.69
CA ILE A 88 10.18 -7.98 17.26
C ILE A 88 10.14 -7.87 15.74
N GLY A 89 10.05 -6.65 15.22
CA GLY A 89 10.36 -6.37 13.83
C GLY A 89 9.23 -5.70 13.04
N PRO A 90 9.58 -5.08 11.91
CA PRO A 90 8.68 -4.22 11.14
C PRO A 90 7.48 -4.97 10.55
N ASN A 91 7.63 -6.27 10.29
CA ASN A 91 6.58 -7.11 9.71
C ASN A 91 5.77 -7.89 10.77
N ALA A 92 5.96 -7.62 12.06
CA ALA A 92 5.27 -8.38 13.09
C ALA A 92 3.83 -7.92 13.35
N ARG A 93 3.57 -6.60 13.34
CA ARG A 93 2.21 -6.02 13.54
C ARG A 93 1.36 -5.98 12.28
N THR A 94 1.99 -5.98 11.11
CA THR A 94 1.32 -5.88 9.81
C THR A 94 1.70 -7.08 8.96
N ALA A 95 0.73 -7.96 8.69
CA ALA A 95 0.99 -9.11 7.85
C ALA A 95 1.18 -8.69 6.38
N LYS A 96 2.33 -9.09 5.83
CA LYS A 96 2.69 -8.93 4.41
C LYS A 96 2.26 -10.18 3.66
N ILE A 97 1.07 -10.11 3.07
CA ILE A 97 0.39 -11.27 2.46
C ILE A 97 0.49 -11.31 0.93
N MET A 98 0.97 -10.25 0.30
CA MET A 98 1.13 -10.13 -1.15
C MET A 98 2.11 -9.00 -1.51
N GLY A 99 2.60 -8.99 -2.76
CA GLY A 99 3.31 -7.87 -3.35
C GLY A 99 2.35 -6.79 -3.90
N GLY A 100 2.92 -5.69 -4.38
CA GLY A 100 2.17 -4.57 -4.97
C GLY A 100 1.79 -4.78 -6.44
N GLY A 101 1.00 -3.85 -6.97
CA GLY A 101 0.57 -3.84 -8.38
C GLY A 101 -0.74 -4.57 -8.66
N SER A 102 -0.93 -5.02 -9.90
CA SER A 102 -2.17 -5.63 -10.40
C SER A 102 -2.56 -6.95 -9.71
N ALA A 103 -1.62 -7.64 -9.08
CA ALA A 103 -1.88 -8.83 -8.27
C ALA A 103 -2.45 -8.51 -6.87
N GLY A 104 -2.46 -7.22 -6.48
CA GLY A 104 -2.96 -6.77 -5.20
C GLY A 104 -4.47 -6.97 -5.06
N VAL A 105 -4.90 -7.60 -3.97
CA VAL A 105 -6.31 -7.80 -3.61
C VAL A 105 -6.61 -7.23 -2.24
N ARG A 106 -7.85 -6.82 -2.00
CA ARG A 106 -8.30 -6.41 -0.66
C ARG A 106 -8.72 -7.65 0.14
N PRO A 107 -7.96 -8.07 1.17
CA PRO A 107 -8.30 -9.25 1.93
C PRO A 107 -9.55 -9.01 2.80
N TYR A 108 -10.35 -10.06 3.04
CA TYR A 108 -11.42 -10.01 4.04
C TYR A 108 -10.88 -9.89 5.46
N ARG A 109 -9.73 -10.54 5.70
CA ARG A 109 -9.05 -10.59 7.00
C ARG A 109 -7.56 -10.55 6.77
N ASN A 110 -6.86 -9.83 7.63
CA ASN A 110 -5.41 -9.86 7.70
C ASN A 110 -5.01 -10.19 9.14
N VAL A 111 -4.29 -11.29 9.34
CA VAL A 111 -3.84 -11.75 10.67
C VAL A 111 -2.34 -11.53 10.71
N SER A 112 -1.89 -10.55 11.50
CA SER A 112 -0.47 -10.28 11.67
C SER A 112 0.20 -11.38 12.49
N PRO A 113 1.51 -11.64 12.29
CA PRO A 113 2.23 -12.61 13.10
C PRO A 113 2.13 -12.35 14.61
N LEU A 114 2.13 -11.09 15.05
CA LEU A 114 1.90 -10.73 16.45
C LEU A 114 0.53 -11.21 16.94
N SER A 115 -0.53 -10.98 16.16
CA SER A 115 -1.91 -11.38 16.51
C SER A 115 -2.19 -12.87 16.35
N ALA A 116 -1.44 -13.56 15.48
CA ALA A 116 -1.58 -15.00 15.21
C ALA A 116 -1.09 -15.87 16.36
N ASN A 117 -0.34 -15.29 17.30
CA ASN A 117 0.26 -16.01 18.40
C ASN A 117 -0.80 -16.59 19.34
N ARG A 118 -0.84 -17.92 19.44
CA ARG A 118 -1.79 -18.67 20.25
C ARG A 118 -1.27 -19.02 21.64
N ALA A 119 -0.09 -18.53 22.03
CA ALA A 119 0.49 -18.88 23.32
C ALA A 119 -0.42 -18.51 24.49
N ASN A 120 -1.42 -17.63 24.32
CA ASN A 120 -2.37 -17.24 25.38
C ASN A 120 -1.64 -16.88 26.71
N LYS A 121 -0.38 -16.43 26.60
CA LYS A 121 0.45 -16.02 27.73
C LYS A 121 0.39 -14.50 27.83
N SER A 122 0.27 -14.01 29.05
CA SER A 122 0.33 -12.58 29.39
C SER A 122 1.71 -11.94 29.12
N GLY A 123 2.71 -12.72 28.73
CA GLY A 123 4.09 -12.27 28.51
C GLY A 123 4.49 -11.99 27.06
N ILE A 124 3.54 -11.86 26.12
CA ILE A 124 3.85 -11.47 24.74
C ILE A 124 4.00 -9.95 24.68
N THR A 125 5.20 -9.49 24.31
CA THR A 125 5.53 -8.07 24.16
C THR A 125 5.98 -7.80 22.73
N TYR A 126 5.92 -6.52 22.32
CA TYR A 126 6.25 -6.12 20.95
C TYR A 126 7.17 -4.90 20.93
N ALA A 127 8.15 -4.94 20.02
CA ALA A 127 8.92 -3.78 19.60
C ALA A 127 9.03 -3.76 18.07
N GLN A 128 8.97 -2.57 17.46
CA GLN A 128 9.04 -2.42 16.01
C GLN A 128 10.45 -2.70 15.46
N GLY A 129 11.49 -2.30 16.19
CA GLY A 129 12.89 -2.52 15.81
C GLY A 129 13.42 -1.54 14.77
N CYS A 130 12.77 -1.42 13.61
CA CYS A 130 13.19 -0.45 12.57
C CYS A 130 12.02 -0.06 11.66
N ASP A 131 12.23 0.99 10.86
CA ASP A 131 11.35 1.38 9.76
C ASP A 131 11.87 0.75 8.45
N ILE A 132 10.95 0.23 7.64
CA ILE A 132 11.24 -0.33 6.31
C ILE A 132 10.42 0.34 5.22
N ASP A 133 9.71 1.42 5.51
CA ASP A 133 8.91 2.10 4.51
C ASP A 133 9.82 2.73 3.46
N ARG A 134 9.69 2.29 2.21
CA ARG A 134 10.43 2.88 1.08
C ARG A 134 9.92 4.28 0.78
N THR A 135 8.61 4.45 0.87
CA THR A 135 7.91 5.73 0.76
C THR A 135 6.99 5.89 1.95
N THR A 136 6.75 7.12 2.40
CA THR A 136 5.91 7.34 3.58
C THR A 136 4.52 6.75 3.34
N PRO A 137 4.02 5.87 4.25
CA PRO A 137 2.71 5.30 4.09
C PRO A 137 1.67 6.40 3.96
N PRO A 138 0.71 6.23 3.04
CA PRO A 138 -0.35 7.21 2.91
C PRO A 138 -1.18 7.26 4.18
N ILE A 139 -1.79 8.41 4.42
CA ILE A 139 -2.64 8.62 5.58
C ILE A 139 -3.80 7.61 5.53
N GLU A 140 -3.86 6.72 6.51
CA GLU A 140 -4.95 5.76 6.74
C GLU A 140 -5.78 6.18 7.95
N THR A 141 -7.10 6.05 7.88
CA THR A 141 -7.98 6.40 9.01
C THR A 141 -8.71 5.16 9.51
N GLN A 142 -8.40 4.69 10.74
CA GLN A 142 -9.19 3.64 11.39
C GLN A 142 -10.50 4.17 12.01
N SER A 143 -10.53 5.45 12.41
CA SER A 143 -11.66 6.04 13.15
C SER A 143 -11.80 7.55 12.92
N CYS A 144 -12.02 7.98 11.67
CA CYS A 144 -12.78 9.20 11.33
C CYS A 144 -12.75 9.37 9.81
N PRO A 145 -13.88 9.58 9.13
CA PRO A 145 -13.91 9.61 7.68
C PRO A 145 -13.05 10.76 7.16
N LEU A 146 -12.05 10.43 6.36
CA LEU A 146 -11.53 11.30 5.31
C LEU A 146 -12.73 11.71 4.44
N LEU A 147 -13.38 12.82 4.78
CA LEU A 147 -14.59 13.31 4.13
C LEU A 147 -14.19 14.07 2.87
N LEU A 148 -13.65 13.33 1.90
CA LEU A 148 -13.35 13.83 0.56
C LEU A 148 -14.65 14.23 -0.13
N LYS A 149 -15.02 15.50 0.00
CA LYS A 149 -15.97 16.16 -0.89
C LYS A 149 -15.26 16.47 -2.21
N SER A 150 -15.05 15.46 -3.04
CA SER A 150 -14.47 15.58 -4.37
C SER A 150 -15.32 16.50 -5.25
N ILE A 151 -14.87 17.73 -5.49
CA ILE A 151 -15.45 18.64 -6.48
C ILE A 151 -14.75 18.37 -7.82
N PHE A 152 -15.47 17.75 -8.76
CA PHE A 152 -14.97 17.51 -10.12
C PHE A 152 -15.26 18.72 -11.02
N GLN A 153 -14.27 19.20 -11.79
CA GLN A 153 -14.52 20.12 -12.91
C GLN A 153 -13.67 19.83 -14.14
N GLN A 154 -14.35 19.84 -15.30
CA GLN A 154 -13.74 19.91 -16.63
C GLN A 154 -12.92 21.19 -16.74
N SER A 155 -11.76 21.05 -17.38
CA SER A 155 -10.81 22.10 -17.70
C SER A 155 -11.43 23.50 -17.83
N GLN A 156 -10.91 24.43 -17.03
CA GLN A 156 -11.03 25.89 -17.13
C GLN A 156 -12.17 26.64 -16.45
N TYR A 157 -13.18 25.98 -15.87
CA TYR A 157 -14.19 26.72 -15.09
C TYR A 157 -14.51 25.98 -13.82
N TRP A 158 -14.26 26.64 -12.68
CA TRP A 158 -14.71 26.15 -11.40
C TRP A 158 -16.28 26.12 -11.40
N TRP A 159 -17.00 25.65 -10.37
CA TRP A 159 -18.47 25.81 -10.17
C TRP A 159 -19.54 24.79 -10.69
N ARG A 160 -19.26 23.59 -11.20
CA ARG A 160 -20.30 22.52 -11.34
C ARG A 160 -19.89 21.16 -10.78
N ASN A 161 -20.51 20.74 -9.66
CA ASN A 161 -20.32 19.43 -9.03
C ASN A 161 -20.93 18.31 -9.90
N ARG A 162 -20.14 17.28 -10.24
CA ARG A 162 -20.64 16.09 -10.98
C ARG A 162 -20.80 14.81 -10.16
N SER A 163 -20.08 14.62 -9.05
CA SER A 163 -20.08 13.35 -8.29
C SER A 163 -19.34 13.45 -6.94
N HIS A 164 -19.55 12.50 -6.03
CA HIS A 164 -18.82 12.38 -4.74
C HIS A 164 -18.38 10.94 -4.47
N LYS A 165 -17.19 10.74 -3.86
CA LYS A 165 -16.69 9.42 -3.46
C LYS A 165 -15.82 9.50 -2.21
N THR A 166 -15.97 8.53 -1.31
CA THR A 166 -15.21 8.44 -0.04
C THR A 166 -14.07 7.44 -0.20
N TYR A 167 -12.92 7.77 0.39
CA TYR A 167 -11.73 6.91 0.42
C TYR A 167 -11.28 6.76 1.88
N SER A 168 -10.75 5.59 2.22
CA SER A 168 -10.20 5.28 3.55
C SER A 168 -8.70 5.52 3.67
N ARG A 169 -8.05 5.92 2.57
CA ARG A 169 -6.61 6.13 2.44
C ARG A 169 -6.35 7.28 1.49
N ALA A 170 -5.36 8.12 1.79
CA ALA A 170 -4.92 9.22 0.92
C ALA A 170 -3.98 8.73 -0.20
N ASP A 171 -4.48 7.80 -1.02
CA ASP A 171 -3.77 7.21 -2.15
C ASP A 171 -4.71 7.17 -3.36
N PHE A 172 -4.63 8.22 -4.18
CA PHE A 172 -5.55 8.46 -5.29
C PHE A 172 -4.81 8.16 -6.60
N LYS A 173 -5.07 6.98 -7.17
CA LYS A 173 -4.43 6.50 -8.40
C LYS A 173 -5.50 6.02 -9.37
N PHE A 174 -5.57 6.64 -10.56
CA PHE A 174 -6.58 6.32 -11.55
C PHE A 174 -5.96 6.12 -12.93
N PHE A 175 -6.17 4.95 -13.54
CA PHE A 175 -5.82 4.66 -14.95
C PHE A 175 -6.80 5.30 -15.96
N GLY A 176 -7.84 5.97 -15.46
CA GLY A 176 -8.90 6.52 -16.27
C GLY A 176 -9.87 7.29 -15.40
N SER A 177 -11.17 7.20 -15.73
CA SER A 177 -12.17 8.01 -15.06
C SER A 177 -12.26 7.67 -13.57
N PRO A 178 -12.08 8.64 -12.66
CA PRO A 178 -12.14 8.38 -11.21
C PRO A 178 -13.56 7.99 -10.76
N THR A 179 -14.59 8.37 -11.53
CA THR A 179 -15.99 7.99 -11.32
C THR A 179 -16.84 8.30 -12.56
N LYS A 180 -18.00 7.64 -12.66
CA LYS A 180 -18.92 7.78 -13.81
C LYS A 180 -19.23 9.25 -14.12
N GLY A 181 -19.04 9.64 -15.38
CA GLY A 181 -19.35 11.00 -15.87
C GLY A 181 -18.23 12.03 -15.73
N VAL A 182 -17.05 11.60 -15.27
CA VAL A 182 -15.82 12.40 -15.25
C VAL A 182 -14.93 12.01 -16.42
N ASP A 183 -14.34 13.00 -17.08
CA ASP A 183 -13.40 12.77 -18.15
C ASP A 183 -12.11 12.11 -17.60
N PRO A 184 -11.62 11.02 -18.21
CA PRO A 184 -10.46 10.28 -17.71
C PRO A 184 -9.12 11.05 -17.83
N HIS A 185 -9.06 12.12 -18.62
CA HIS A 185 -7.83 12.87 -18.90
C HIS A 185 -7.86 14.29 -18.33
N THR A 186 -9.05 14.85 -18.10
CA THR A 186 -9.24 16.25 -17.68
C THR A 186 -10.16 16.36 -16.46
N TYR A 187 -9.58 16.23 -15.27
CA TYR A 187 -10.30 16.38 -14.01
C TYR A 187 -9.45 17.02 -12.91
N SER A 188 -10.13 17.67 -11.99
CA SER A 188 -9.59 18.09 -10.70
C SER A 188 -10.42 17.48 -9.56
N PHE A 189 -9.86 17.46 -8.35
CA PHE A 189 -10.62 17.17 -7.15
C PHE A 189 -10.13 18.00 -5.96
N SER A 190 -11.03 18.22 -5.00
CA SER A 190 -10.69 18.69 -3.67
C SER A 190 -11.02 17.61 -2.64
N GLY A 191 -10.14 17.38 -1.69
CA GLY A 191 -10.32 16.47 -0.57
C GLY A 191 -10.28 17.22 0.75
N LYS A 192 -11.10 16.82 1.71
CA LYS A 192 -11.03 17.32 3.08
C LYS A 192 -11.01 16.17 4.04
N ALA A 193 -10.27 16.31 5.12
CA ALA A 193 -10.26 15.35 6.20
C ALA A 193 -9.79 15.97 7.49
N THR A 194 -9.91 15.18 8.55
CA THR A 194 -9.35 15.48 9.85
C THR A 194 -8.35 14.39 10.21
N ILE A 195 -7.15 14.78 10.59
CA ILE A 195 -6.10 13.90 11.10
C ILE A 195 -6.06 14.07 12.61
N THR A 196 -5.97 12.96 13.34
CA THR A 196 -5.75 12.96 14.80
C THR A 196 -4.43 12.25 15.08
N PRO A 197 -3.32 12.97 15.26
CA PRO A 197 -2.01 12.39 15.55
C PRO A 197 -2.04 11.60 16.85
N GLU A 198 -1.33 10.47 16.91
CA GLU A 198 -1.17 9.70 18.15
C GLU A 198 -0.01 10.23 19.01
N ILE A 199 0.96 10.91 18.38
CA ILE A 199 2.19 11.39 19.00
C ILE A 199 2.30 12.90 18.77
N SER A 200 2.83 13.62 19.76
CA SER A 200 3.15 15.04 19.64
C SER A 200 4.57 15.21 19.11
N GLY A 201 4.78 16.24 18.27
CA GLY A 201 6.10 16.60 17.75
C GLY A 201 6.09 16.76 16.23
N LYS A 202 7.31 16.75 15.67
CA LYS A 202 7.50 16.87 14.23
C LYS A 202 6.97 15.66 13.49
N HIS A 203 6.25 15.92 12.41
CA HIS A 203 5.79 14.94 11.45
C HIS A 203 6.28 15.33 10.06
N GLU A 204 6.64 14.32 9.27
CA GLU A 204 7.00 14.47 7.88
C GLU A 204 5.77 14.17 7.01
N LEU A 205 5.32 15.19 6.29
CA LEU A 205 4.31 15.11 5.24
C LEU A 205 5.03 14.83 3.91
N ARG A 206 4.61 13.79 3.20
CA ARG A 206 5.13 13.47 1.85
C ARG A 206 4.01 13.50 0.82
N LEU A 207 4.33 14.02 -0.36
CA LEU A 207 3.48 14.04 -1.54
C LEU A 207 4.23 13.36 -2.69
N VAL A 208 3.54 12.45 -3.38
CA VAL A 208 3.88 12.04 -4.74
C VAL A 208 2.69 12.33 -5.64
N GLN A 209 2.93 12.91 -6.81
CA GLN A 209 1.86 13.30 -7.72
C GLN A 209 2.14 12.87 -9.16
N SER A 210 1.10 12.45 -9.86
CA SER A 210 1.02 12.48 -11.32
C SER A 210 -0.11 13.44 -11.68
N GLY A 211 0.29 14.68 -11.94
CA GLY A 211 -0.57 15.86 -12.02
C GLY A 211 -0.03 16.97 -11.13
N LYS A 212 -0.92 17.85 -10.66
CA LYS A 212 -0.58 19.02 -9.83
C LYS A 212 -1.38 19.01 -8.54
N THR A 213 -0.73 19.19 -7.40
CA THR A 213 -1.34 19.05 -6.07
C THR A 213 -0.94 20.20 -5.15
N ARG A 214 -1.90 20.65 -4.33
CA ARG A 214 -1.66 21.52 -3.19
C ARG A 214 -2.26 20.89 -1.94
N ILE A 215 -1.56 21.01 -0.81
CA ILE A 215 -2.00 20.51 0.49
C ILE A 215 -2.03 21.68 1.47
N ARG A 216 -3.18 21.86 2.12
CA ARG A 216 -3.35 22.79 3.23
C ARG A 216 -3.64 22.05 4.52
N ILE A 217 -3.08 22.54 5.62
CA ILE A 217 -3.33 22.05 6.97
C ILE A 217 -3.68 23.26 7.81
N ASN A 218 -4.78 23.23 8.57
CA ASN A 218 -5.30 24.41 9.28
C ASN A 218 -5.50 25.64 8.38
N ASN A 219 -5.88 25.43 7.11
CA ASN A 219 -5.98 26.45 6.05
C ASN A 219 -4.66 27.12 5.63
N GLU A 220 -3.52 26.69 6.17
CA GLU A 220 -2.19 27.13 5.74
C GLU A 220 -1.65 26.20 4.67
N VAL A 221 -1.01 26.76 3.63
CA VAL A 221 -0.40 25.97 2.56
C VAL A 221 0.90 25.37 3.06
N ILE A 222 0.94 24.03 3.15
CA ILE A 222 2.12 23.29 3.61
C ILE A 222 2.96 22.81 2.43
N ILE A 223 2.30 22.27 1.41
CA ILE A 223 2.92 21.90 0.14
C ILE A 223 2.11 22.54 -0.99
N ASP A 224 2.78 23.32 -1.84
CA ASP A 224 2.23 23.77 -3.12
C ASP A 224 3.09 23.22 -4.26
N ALA A 225 2.62 22.13 -4.87
CA ALA A 225 3.25 21.48 -6.00
C ALA A 225 2.44 21.68 -7.29
N THR A 226 1.78 22.83 -7.42
CA THR A 226 1.04 23.21 -8.63
C THR A 226 1.92 23.86 -9.70
N GLU A 227 3.11 24.30 -9.31
CA GLU A 227 4.16 24.87 -10.16
C GLU A 227 5.51 24.25 -9.80
N GLY A 228 6.45 24.25 -10.74
CA GLY A 228 7.79 23.69 -10.54
C GLY A 228 7.99 22.28 -11.09
N ASP A 229 9.26 21.88 -11.18
CA ASP A 229 9.69 20.54 -11.56
C ASP A 229 10.25 19.84 -10.32
N TYR A 230 9.63 18.73 -9.94
CA TYR A 230 9.98 17.93 -8.76
C TYR A 230 10.72 16.65 -9.15
N GLY A 231 11.19 16.54 -10.39
CA GLY A 231 11.83 15.35 -10.93
C GLY A 231 10.87 14.17 -11.05
N LYS A 232 11.38 13.06 -11.57
CA LYS A 232 10.62 11.81 -11.69
C LYS A 232 10.95 10.89 -10.53
N GLY A 233 9.92 10.29 -9.96
CA GLY A 233 10.01 9.23 -8.98
C GLY A 233 9.54 7.90 -9.56
N ASP A 234 9.61 6.86 -8.74
CA ASP A 234 9.24 5.50 -9.16
C ASP A 234 7.74 5.21 -9.01
N ASP A 235 7.01 6.00 -8.20
CA ASP A 235 5.58 5.77 -7.96
C ASP A 235 4.75 6.12 -9.22
N PHE A 236 3.49 5.68 -9.26
CA PHE A 236 2.63 5.78 -10.44
C PHE A 236 3.27 5.12 -11.67
N PHE A 237 3.92 3.97 -11.49
CA PHE A 237 4.65 3.24 -12.55
C PHE A 237 5.73 4.10 -13.23
N GLY A 238 6.48 4.87 -12.43
CA GLY A 238 7.52 5.77 -12.93
C GLY A 238 7.00 7.06 -13.59
N MET A 239 5.68 7.32 -13.51
CA MET A 239 5.06 8.54 -14.06
C MET A 239 4.86 9.63 -13.01
N GLY A 240 5.04 9.30 -11.73
CA GLY A 240 4.91 10.25 -10.63
C GLY A 240 6.14 11.13 -10.44
N SER A 241 5.98 12.19 -9.66
CA SER A 241 7.09 13.02 -9.18
C SER A 241 8.02 12.23 -8.25
N ALA A 242 9.22 12.77 -7.98
CA ALA A 242 9.95 12.36 -6.78
C ALA A 242 9.13 12.75 -5.51
N GLU A 243 9.51 12.22 -4.35
CA GLU A 243 8.85 12.58 -3.09
C GLU A 243 9.08 14.06 -2.76
N ILE A 244 7.99 14.78 -2.57
CA ILE A 244 7.96 16.17 -2.12
C ILE A 244 7.65 16.16 -0.63
N THR A 245 8.53 16.71 0.18
CA THR A 245 8.45 16.60 1.65
C THR A 245 8.24 17.96 2.31
N ALA A 246 7.51 17.97 3.42
CA ALA A 246 7.42 19.10 4.34
C ALA A 246 7.36 18.61 5.79
N GLU A 247 7.88 19.40 6.72
CA GLU A 247 7.75 19.12 8.16
C GLU A 247 6.63 19.95 8.76
N ILE A 248 5.85 19.35 9.66
CA ILE A 248 4.79 20.02 10.42
C ILE A 248 4.82 19.57 11.88
N ASP A 249 4.62 20.51 12.80
CA ASP A 249 4.46 20.20 14.22
C ASP A 249 3.00 19.90 14.54
N LEU A 250 2.74 18.71 15.10
CA LEU A 250 1.41 18.26 15.46
C LEU A 250 1.33 17.90 16.94
N GLN A 251 0.13 17.98 17.52
CA GLN A 251 -0.14 17.61 18.90
C GLN A 251 -0.99 16.34 18.95
N ALA A 252 -0.57 15.37 19.77
CA ALA A 252 -1.31 14.13 19.99
C ALA A 252 -2.75 14.40 20.43
N GLY A 253 -3.70 13.67 19.85
CA GLY A 253 -5.13 13.76 20.15
C GLY A 253 -5.83 15.03 19.66
N ARG A 254 -5.09 16.00 19.10
CA ARG A 254 -5.68 17.22 18.54
C ARG A 254 -6.09 16.97 17.10
N GLU A 255 -7.37 17.17 16.82
CA GLU A 255 -7.89 17.13 15.46
C GLU A 255 -7.32 18.26 14.59
N VAL A 256 -6.81 17.90 13.42
CA VAL A 256 -6.19 18.83 12.47
C VAL A 256 -6.84 18.67 11.10
N PRO A 257 -7.53 19.70 10.57
CA PRO A 257 -8.08 19.66 9.22
C PRO A 257 -6.97 19.69 8.16
N ILE A 258 -7.08 18.79 7.19
CA ILE A 258 -6.28 18.75 5.97
C ILE A 258 -7.20 18.96 4.75
N GLU A 259 -6.77 19.79 3.82
CA GLU A 259 -7.40 19.99 2.51
C GLU A 259 -6.40 19.67 1.41
N ILE A 260 -6.87 18.98 0.39
CA ILE A 260 -6.09 18.55 -0.76
C ILE A 260 -6.75 19.15 -1.99
N GLU A 261 -5.98 19.75 -2.88
CA GLU A 261 -6.43 20.18 -4.21
C GLU A 261 -5.57 19.46 -5.24
N PHE A 262 -6.20 18.82 -6.22
CA PHE A 262 -5.52 18.11 -7.30
C PHE A 262 -6.06 18.54 -8.66
N SER A 263 -5.19 18.60 -9.66
CA SER A 263 -5.49 18.77 -11.08
C SER A 263 -4.76 17.72 -11.90
N SER A 264 -5.45 17.14 -12.88
CA SER A 264 -4.90 16.16 -13.84
C SER A 264 -3.91 16.77 -14.84
N GLU A 265 -3.74 18.08 -14.82
CA GLU A 265 -2.85 18.81 -15.73
C GLU A 265 -1.41 18.27 -15.68
N GLY A 266 -0.85 17.96 -16.85
CA GLY A 266 0.51 17.44 -17.00
C GLY A 266 0.67 15.94 -16.71
N ALA A 267 -0.36 15.26 -16.19
CA ALA A 267 -0.33 13.83 -15.94
C ALA A 267 -0.59 13.00 -17.20
N ILE A 268 -0.05 11.79 -17.24
CA ILE A 268 -0.23 10.85 -18.36
C ILE A 268 -0.61 9.48 -17.79
N LEU A 269 -1.60 8.83 -18.41
CA LEU A 269 -2.05 7.45 -18.17
C LEU A 269 -2.57 7.16 -16.75
N MET A 270 -1.75 7.30 -15.71
CA MET A 270 -2.15 7.20 -14.31
C MET A 270 -2.11 8.57 -13.65
N LEU A 271 -3.24 9.01 -13.14
CA LEU A 271 -3.44 10.36 -12.65
C LEU A 271 -3.83 10.34 -11.17
N GLY A 272 -3.34 11.32 -10.41
CA GLY A 272 -3.70 11.52 -9.01
C GLY A 272 -2.50 11.83 -8.12
N CYS A 273 -2.68 11.64 -6.82
CA CYS A 273 -1.65 11.91 -5.83
C CYS A 273 -1.74 10.93 -4.64
N ARG A 274 -0.60 10.72 -3.98
CA ARG A 274 -0.49 9.98 -2.74
C ARG A 274 0.11 10.88 -1.69
N ILE A 275 -0.51 10.89 -0.51
CA ILE A 275 -0.12 11.77 0.60
C ILE A 275 0.11 10.92 1.83
N GLY A 276 1.35 10.92 2.31
CA GLY A 276 1.78 10.25 3.51
C GLY A 276 2.06 11.22 4.64
N LEU A 277 1.84 10.75 5.87
CA LEU A 277 2.20 11.49 7.08
C LEU A 277 2.79 10.50 8.07
N LYS A 278 4.00 10.76 8.55
CA LYS A 278 4.62 9.97 9.60
C LYS A 278 5.24 10.85 10.68
N PRO A 279 5.20 10.46 11.96
CA PRO A 279 5.98 11.13 12.98
C PRO A 279 7.47 10.99 12.68
N ILE A 280 8.23 12.06 12.88
CA ILE A 280 9.69 12.00 12.90
C ILE A 280 10.08 11.45 14.26
N MET A 281 10.48 10.18 14.28
CA MET A 281 10.77 9.45 15.51
C MET A 281 12.11 9.89 16.08
N GLU A 282 12.11 10.58 17.22
CA GLU A 282 13.31 10.79 18.06
C GLU A 282 13.57 9.59 19.01
N ARG A 283 13.15 8.38 18.61
CA ARG A 283 13.27 7.16 19.40
C ARG A 283 14.27 6.22 18.75
N ASP A 284 15.14 5.62 19.56
CA ASP A 284 16.05 4.57 19.12
C ASP A 284 15.32 3.22 19.09
N LEU A 285 14.65 2.94 17.97
CA LEU A 285 13.87 1.71 17.79
C LEU A 285 14.72 0.44 17.88
N LEU A 286 16.00 0.52 17.48
CA LEU A 286 16.93 -0.59 17.57
C LEU A 286 17.25 -0.90 19.04
N GLN A 287 17.57 0.13 19.84
CA GLN A 287 17.84 -0.03 21.27
C GLN A 287 16.60 -0.55 22.02
N GLU A 288 15.41 -0.07 21.70
CA GLU A 288 14.17 -0.58 22.32
C GLU A 288 13.95 -2.06 22.05
N ALA A 289 14.23 -2.53 20.83
CA ALA A 289 14.13 -3.93 20.47
C ALA A 289 15.21 -4.78 21.15
N GLU A 290 16.44 -4.28 21.23
CA GLU A 290 17.56 -4.91 21.93
C GLU A 290 17.25 -5.09 23.42
N ASP A 291 16.79 -4.03 24.09
CA ASP A 291 16.39 -4.04 25.49
C ASP A 291 15.24 -5.02 25.77
N LEU A 292 14.26 -5.11 24.85
CA LEU A 292 13.13 -6.02 24.98
C LEU A 292 13.58 -7.48 24.82
N ALA A 293 14.46 -7.74 23.86
CA ALA A 293 15.05 -9.05 23.63
C ALA A 293 15.87 -9.53 24.84
N ALA A 294 16.69 -8.66 25.44
CA ALA A 294 17.51 -9.00 26.62
C ALA A 294 16.68 -9.42 27.84
N LYS A 295 15.48 -8.82 28.00
CA LYS A 295 14.55 -9.04 29.11
C LYS A 295 13.59 -10.21 28.88
N SER A 296 13.53 -10.76 27.68
CA SER A 296 12.63 -11.85 27.33
C SER A 296 13.36 -13.20 27.33
N ASP A 297 12.62 -14.28 27.53
CA ASP A 297 13.17 -15.65 27.47
C ASP A 297 13.40 -16.07 26.02
N VAL A 298 12.45 -15.71 25.14
CA VAL A 298 12.50 -15.97 23.70
C VAL A 298 12.26 -14.67 22.94
N ALA A 299 13.00 -14.47 21.85
CA ALA A 299 12.73 -13.44 20.85
C ALA A 299 12.38 -14.07 19.48
N VAL A 300 11.28 -13.61 18.87
CA VAL A 300 10.89 -13.96 17.50
C VAL A 300 10.99 -12.68 16.66
N VAL A 301 11.97 -12.64 15.76
CA VAL A 301 12.23 -11.48 14.88
C VAL A 301 11.59 -11.71 13.52
N ILE A 302 10.76 -10.77 13.08
CA ILE A 302 9.98 -10.85 11.86
C ILE A 302 10.39 -9.72 10.93
N VAL A 303 11.23 -10.09 9.96
CA VAL A 303 11.82 -9.21 8.96
C VAL A 303 11.30 -9.53 7.57
N GLY A 304 11.55 -8.63 6.63
CA GLY A 304 11.30 -8.85 5.21
C GLY A 304 11.16 -7.55 4.44
N THR A 305 10.47 -7.68 3.31
CA THR A 305 10.06 -6.59 2.43
C THR A 305 8.57 -6.27 2.65
N ASN A 306 8.04 -5.36 1.85
CA ASN A 306 6.61 -5.08 1.76
C ASN A 306 6.21 -4.87 0.28
N ASP A 307 4.94 -4.58 0.06
CA ASP A 307 4.32 -4.31 -1.24
C ASP A 307 4.83 -3.03 -1.93
N ASP A 308 5.55 -2.17 -1.23
CA ASP A 308 6.28 -1.07 -1.86
C ASP A 308 7.60 -1.57 -2.44
N TRP A 309 8.37 -2.37 -1.70
CA TRP A 309 9.64 -2.93 -2.18
C TRP A 309 9.48 -3.97 -3.31
N GLU A 310 8.42 -4.79 -3.26
CA GLU A 310 8.14 -5.85 -4.23
C GLU A 310 6.82 -5.56 -4.95
N THR A 311 6.91 -4.86 -6.08
CA THR A 311 5.74 -4.33 -6.80
C THR A 311 5.91 -4.39 -8.30
N GLU A 312 4.79 -4.45 -9.02
CA GLU A 312 4.76 -4.42 -10.49
C GLU A 312 5.47 -3.18 -11.06
N GLY A 313 6.20 -3.39 -12.15
CA GLY A 313 6.88 -2.31 -12.88
C GLY A 313 8.24 -1.93 -12.31
N ARG A 314 8.73 -2.62 -11.27
CA ARG A 314 10.06 -2.37 -10.70
C ARG A 314 10.71 -3.63 -10.10
N ASP A 315 11.97 -3.82 -10.43
CA ASP A 315 12.83 -4.80 -9.78
C ASP A 315 13.51 -4.22 -8.54
N ARG A 316 13.81 -5.08 -7.55
CA ARG A 316 14.53 -4.71 -6.33
C ARG A 316 15.95 -5.26 -6.28
N LEU A 317 16.75 -4.68 -5.40
CA LEU A 317 17.98 -5.30 -4.93
C LEU A 317 17.69 -6.39 -3.89
N VAL A 318 18.64 -7.31 -3.68
CA VAL A 318 18.45 -8.52 -2.85
C VAL A 318 18.57 -8.31 -1.33
N PHE A 319 18.76 -7.07 -0.87
CA PHE A 319 18.98 -6.77 0.55
C PHE A 319 17.68 -6.54 1.32
N LEU A 320 17.72 -6.78 2.64
CA LEU A 320 16.65 -6.36 3.53
C LEU A 320 16.65 -4.82 3.63
N PRO A 321 15.49 -4.16 3.50
CA PRO A 321 15.40 -2.70 3.62
C PRO A 321 15.58 -2.22 5.07
N GLY A 322 15.96 -0.95 5.22
CA GLY A 322 16.15 -0.30 6.52
C GLY A 322 17.26 -0.96 7.34
N ASP A 323 17.18 -0.81 8.66
CA ASP A 323 18.21 -1.29 9.59
C ASP A 323 17.96 -2.75 10.06
N GLN A 324 17.24 -3.54 9.26
CA GLN A 324 16.83 -4.90 9.63
C GLN A 324 18.01 -5.84 9.88
N VAL A 325 19.13 -5.67 9.15
CA VAL A 325 20.35 -6.47 9.38
C VAL A 325 20.91 -6.18 10.77
N GLU A 326 21.07 -4.90 11.10
CA GLU A 326 21.56 -4.47 12.42
C GLU A 326 20.60 -4.89 13.54
N LEU A 327 19.28 -4.79 13.30
CA LEU A 327 18.25 -5.28 14.22
C LEU A 327 18.43 -6.78 14.53
N ILE A 328 18.63 -7.61 13.51
CA ILE A 328 18.85 -9.05 13.68
C ILE A 328 20.10 -9.30 14.52
N GLU A 329 21.20 -8.60 14.22
CA GLU A 329 22.47 -8.76 14.93
C GLU A 329 22.34 -8.40 16.41
N ARG A 330 21.80 -7.21 16.72
CA ARG A 330 21.61 -6.72 18.09
C ARG A 330 20.69 -7.63 18.90
N VAL A 331 19.54 -8.00 18.34
CA VAL A 331 18.57 -8.88 19.03
C VAL A 331 19.15 -10.27 19.26
N SER A 332 19.87 -10.83 18.28
CA SER A 332 20.47 -12.17 18.42
C SER A 332 21.56 -12.19 19.50
N LEU A 333 22.35 -11.12 19.63
CA LEU A 333 23.35 -10.98 20.69
C LEU A 333 22.68 -10.84 22.07
N ALA A 334 21.67 -9.99 22.17
CA ALA A 334 20.95 -9.72 23.41
C ALA A 334 20.16 -10.93 23.94
N ASN A 335 19.64 -11.78 23.05
CA ASN A 335 18.87 -12.98 23.37
C ASN A 335 19.59 -14.28 22.96
N SER A 336 20.89 -14.37 23.27
CA SER A 336 21.72 -15.56 22.98
C SER A 336 21.66 -16.67 24.04
N LYS A 337 20.71 -16.58 24.99
CA LYS A 337 20.61 -17.53 26.11
C LYS A 337 20.16 -18.90 25.58
N PRO A 338 20.81 -20.00 25.96
CA PRO A 338 20.30 -21.33 25.67
C PRO A 338 18.95 -21.50 26.39
N LEU A 339 17.92 -21.95 25.65
CA LEU A 339 16.65 -22.34 26.26
C LEU A 339 16.94 -23.44 27.28
N SER A 340 16.71 -23.14 28.56
CA SER A 340 16.88 -24.12 29.63
C SER A 340 15.94 -25.29 29.35
N SER A 341 16.56 -26.48 29.18
CA SER A 341 15.91 -27.76 28.88
C SER A 341 14.86 -28.17 29.89
#